data_AF-A0A961H8S6-F1
#
_entry.id   AF-A0A961H8S6-F1
#
_cell.length_a   1.000
_cell.length_b   1.000
_cell.length_c   1.000
_cell.angle_alpha   90.00
_cell.angle_beta   90.00
_cell.angle_gamma   90.00
#
_symmetry.space_group_name_H-M   'P 1'
#
loop_
_entity.id
_entity.type
_entity.pdbx_description
1 polymer ?
#
loop_
_entity_poly.entity_id
_entity_poly.type
_entity_poly.pdbx_seq_one_letter_code
_entity_poly.pdbx_strand_id
1 'polypeptide(L)'
;MDERGAATTVTGLAVGAIVALGFAVLISLLPDALFLEGQWRAVAYLAGALAAPPTVWFLQWIARVRHLDQRATFIWAAAGAMLFDGLAIGFAPRLYGHSGQALAWVASALIFAFASLIIAGRLMLDRNSSPARS
;
A
#
# COMPACT_ATOMS: atom_id res chain seq x y z
N MET A 1 -14.12 -12.87 -19.71
CA MET A 1 -13.81 -12.42 -18.34
C MET A 1 -15.15 -12.09 -17.72
N ASP A 2 -15.58 -12.84 -16.71
CA ASP A 2 -16.90 -12.59 -16.07
C ASP A 2 -16.96 -11.19 -15.47
N GLU A 3 -18.14 -10.57 -15.48
CA GLU A 3 -18.38 -9.21 -14.97
C GLU A 3 -17.88 -9.01 -13.53
N ARG A 4 -17.97 -10.07 -12.70
CA ARG A 4 -17.44 -10.07 -11.33
C ARG A 4 -15.91 -10.02 -11.27
N GLY A 5 -15.23 -10.68 -12.21
CA GLY A 5 -13.78 -10.63 -12.33
C GLY A 5 -13.30 -9.23 -12.71
N ALA A 6 -13.96 -8.60 -13.68
CA ALA A 6 -13.68 -7.21 -14.05
C ALA A 6 -13.94 -6.24 -12.89
N ALA A 7 -15.05 -6.38 -12.17
CA ALA A 7 -15.36 -5.56 -11.01
C ALA A 7 -14.30 -5.70 -9.89
N THR A 8 -13.80 -6.92 -9.65
CA THR A 8 -12.74 -7.18 -8.67
C THR A 8 -11.44 -6.49 -9.04
N THR A 9 -11.03 -6.60 -10.31
CA THR A 9 -9.82 -5.95 -10.84
C THR A 9 -9.90 -4.44 -10.75
N VAL A 10 -10.97 -3.84 -11.28
CA VAL A 10 -11.14 -2.38 -11.32
C VAL A 10 -11.27 -1.81 -9.91
N THR A 11 -12.07 -2.44 -9.05
CA THR A 11 -12.25 -1.97 -7.67
C THR A 11 -10.96 -2.08 -6.88
N GLY A 12 -10.26 -3.22 -6.97
CA GLY A 12 -8.97 -3.41 -6.30
C GLY A 12 -7.98 -2.32 -6.73
N LEU A 13 -7.79 -2.15 -8.04
CA LEU A 13 -6.86 -1.18 -8.61
C LEU A 13 -7.17 0.26 -8.18
N ALA A 14 -8.44 0.67 -8.25
CA ALA A 14 -8.88 2.01 -7.85
C ALA A 14 -8.68 2.24 -6.35
N VAL A 15 -9.07 1.27 -5.50
CA VAL A 15 -8.90 1.38 -4.04
C VAL A 15 -7.42 1.46 -3.67
N GLY A 16 -6.57 0.65 -4.30
CA GLY A 16 -5.13 0.69 -4.13
C GLY A 16 -4.52 2.05 -4.44
N ALA A 17 -4.86 2.61 -5.61
CA ALA A 17 -4.41 3.92 -6.03
C ALA A 17 -4.88 5.04 -5.08
N ILE A 18 -6.11 4.97 -4.58
CA ILE A 18 -6.65 5.93 -3.60
C ILE A 18 -5.91 5.85 -2.26
N VAL A 19 -5.63 4.63 -1.78
CA VAL A 19 -4.86 4.42 -0.54
C VAL A 19 -3.45 4.99 -0.70
N ALA A 20 -2.78 4.71 -1.83
CA ALA A 20 -1.45 5.24 -2.12
C ALA A 20 -1.45 6.77 -2.20
N LEU A 21 -2.45 7.37 -2.86
CA LEU A 21 -2.64 8.82 -2.85
C LEU A 21 -2.79 9.38 -1.44
N GLY A 22 -3.58 8.72 -0.58
CA GLY A 22 -3.71 9.10 0.83
C GLY A 22 -2.38 9.09 1.57
N PHE A 23 -1.55 8.06 1.37
CA PHE A 23 -0.21 8.01 1.93
C PHE A 23 0.73 9.06 1.33
N ALA A 24 0.66 9.33 0.03
CA ALA A 24 1.45 10.39 -0.60
C ALA A 24 1.14 11.76 0.01
N VAL A 25 -0.14 12.07 0.22
CA VAL A 25 -0.57 13.30 0.92
C VAL A 25 -0.03 13.31 2.35
N LEU A 26 -0.18 12.23 3.12
CA LEU A 26 0.38 12.15 4.48
C LEU A 26 1.90 12.37 4.50
N ILE A 27 2.63 11.74 3.58
CA ILE A 27 4.09 11.88 3.46
C ILE A 27 4.46 13.32 3.14
N SER A 28 3.73 14.00 2.25
CA SER A 28 4.00 15.41 1.92
C SER A 28 3.89 16.40 3.07
N LEU A 29 3.21 16.01 4.16
CA LEU A 29 3.07 16.82 5.38
C LEU A 29 4.23 16.59 6.35
N LEU A 30 5.07 15.58 6.10
CA LEU A 30 6.21 15.26 6.95
C LEU A 30 7.40 16.16 6.61
N PRO A 31 8.19 16.60 7.61
CA PRO A 31 9.40 17.37 7.35
C PRO A 31 10.52 16.50 6.75
N ASP A 32 11.31 17.07 5.82
CA ASP A 32 12.46 16.42 5.17
C ASP A 32 13.45 15.79 6.18
N ALA A 33 13.59 16.39 7.37
CA ALA A 33 14.44 15.91 8.44
C ALA A 33 14.13 14.46 8.82
N LEU A 34 12.88 14.02 8.72
CA LEU A 34 12.49 12.63 9.01
C LEU A 34 13.12 11.62 8.04
N PHE A 35 13.48 12.04 6.83
CA PHE A 35 14.03 11.16 5.80
C PHE A 35 15.55 11.30 5.66
N LEU A 36 16.10 12.46 6.01
CA LEU A 36 17.53 12.74 5.93
C LEU A 36 18.29 12.26 7.17
N GLU A 37 17.69 12.35 8.36
CA GLU A 37 18.32 11.88 9.59
C GLU A 37 18.15 10.36 9.76
N GLY A 38 19.26 9.65 10.01
CA GLY A 38 19.25 8.18 10.08
C GLY A 38 18.29 7.60 11.13
N GLN A 39 18.19 8.24 12.29
CA GLN A 39 17.31 7.82 13.40
C GLN A 39 15.83 7.91 13.02
N TRP A 40 15.41 9.04 12.45
CA TRP A 40 14.02 9.26 12.06
C TRP A 40 13.63 8.46 10.82
N ARG A 41 14.59 8.22 9.92
CA ARG A 41 14.38 7.34 8.79
C ARG A 41 14.03 5.93 9.27
N ALA A 42 14.73 5.40 10.28
CA ALA A 42 14.37 4.09 10.84
C ALA A 42 12.93 4.07 11.40
N VAL A 43 12.51 5.17 12.05
CA VAL A 43 11.13 5.33 12.55
C VAL A 43 10.13 5.34 11.39
N ALA A 44 10.43 6.03 10.28
CA ALA A 44 9.56 6.05 9.11
C ALA A 44 9.36 4.66 8.48
N TYR A 45 10.43 3.86 8.41
CA TYR A 45 10.34 2.46 7.92
C TYR A 45 9.51 1.60 8.86
N LEU A 46 9.74 1.72 10.17
CA LEU A 46 8.96 0.98 11.17
C LEU A 46 7.48 1.36 11.11
N ALA A 47 7.17 2.65 11.00
CA ALA A 47 5.80 3.13 10.84
C ALA A 47 5.15 2.57 9.57
N GLY A 48 5.89 2.55 8.44
CA GLY A 48 5.43 1.93 7.20
C GLY A 48 5.13 0.42 7.35
N ALA A 49 5.98 -0.32 8.03
CA ALA A 49 5.74 -1.74 8.33
C ALA A 49 4.53 -1.95 9.25
N LEU A 50 4.34 -1.08 10.25
CA LEU A 50 3.20 -1.16 11.17
C LEU A 50 1.88 -0.73 10.51
N ALA A 51 1.92 0.11 9.48
CA ALA A 51 0.76 0.50 8.69
C ALA A 51 0.27 -0.62 7.75
N ALA A 52 1.11 -1.61 7.43
CA ALA A 52 0.76 -2.69 6.51
C ALA A 52 -0.41 -3.56 7.01
N PRO A 53 -0.42 -4.15 8.24
CA PRO A 53 -1.53 -4.98 8.69
C PRO A 53 -2.89 -4.25 8.73
N PRO A 54 -3.00 -3.01 9.26
CA PRO A 54 -4.23 -2.22 9.17
C PRO A 54 -4.70 -2.00 7.72
N THR A 55 -3.76 -1.73 6.81
CA THR A 55 -4.07 -1.54 5.38
C THR A 55 -4.62 -2.82 4.76
N VAL A 56 -4.00 -3.97 5.02
CA VAL A 56 -4.50 -5.28 4.57
C VAL A 56 -5.91 -5.54 5.11
N TRP A 57 -6.13 -5.30 6.40
CA TRP A 57 -7.43 -5.48 7.04
C TRP A 57 -8.51 -4.60 6.39
N PHE A 58 -8.18 -3.34 6.11
CA PHE A 58 -9.08 -2.41 5.43
C PHE A 58 -9.42 -2.86 4.00
N LEU A 59 -8.43 -3.32 3.22
CA LEU A 59 -8.66 -3.86 1.88
C LEU A 59 -9.56 -5.10 1.89
N GLN A 60 -9.35 -6.00 2.86
CA GLN A 60 -10.22 -7.17 3.04
C GLN A 60 -11.63 -6.79 3.47
N TRP A 61 -11.78 -5.74 4.29
CA TRP A 61 -13.10 -5.22 4.66
C TRP A 61 -13.85 -4.67 3.45
N ILE A 62 -13.19 -3.88 2.58
CA ILE A 62 -13.79 -3.40 1.33
C ILE A 62 -14.24 -4.57 0.45
N ALA A 63 -13.36 -5.57 0.26
CA ALA A 63 -13.69 -6.74 -0.55
C ALA A 63 -14.92 -7.50 0.01
N ARG A 64 -15.03 -7.64 1.34
CA ARG A 64 -16.19 -8.27 2.00
C ARG A 64 -17.48 -7.49 1.79
N VAL A 65 -17.46 -6.17 2.02
CA VAL A 65 -18.64 -5.30 1.86
C VAL A 65 -19.12 -5.28 0.40
N ARG A 66 -18.20 -5.46 -0.55
CA ARG A 66 -18.50 -5.47 -2.00
C ARG A 66 -18.74 -6.87 -2.56
N HIS A 67 -18.73 -7.91 -1.72
CA HIS A 67 -18.87 -9.31 -2.12
C HIS A 67 -17.87 -9.76 -3.22
N LEU A 68 -16.64 -9.25 -3.16
CA LEU A 68 -15.56 -9.53 -4.10
C LEU A 68 -14.60 -10.59 -3.54
N ASP A 69 -13.82 -11.19 -4.43
CA ASP A 69 -12.71 -12.07 -4.03
C ASP A 69 -11.65 -11.23 -3.29
N GLN A 70 -11.43 -11.54 -2.00
CA GLN A 70 -10.52 -10.79 -1.13
C GLN A 70 -9.07 -10.87 -1.61
N ARG A 71 -8.63 -12.03 -2.09
CA ARG A 71 -7.25 -12.26 -2.51
C ARG A 71 -6.98 -11.52 -3.82
N ALA A 72 -7.87 -11.65 -4.78
CA ALA A 72 -7.77 -10.92 -6.04
C ALA A 72 -7.88 -9.40 -5.82
N THR A 73 -8.82 -8.94 -4.99
CA THR A 73 -8.95 -7.51 -4.64
C THR A 73 -7.66 -6.98 -4.00
N PHE A 74 -7.06 -7.73 -3.07
CA PHE A 74 -5.79 -7.36 -2.45
C PHE A 74 -4.65 -7.27 -3.47
N ILE A 75 -4.50 -8.26 -4.35
CA ILE A 75 -3.44 -8.26 -5.38
C ILE A 75 -3.61 -7.04 -6.30
N TRP A 76 -4.83 -6.76 -6.75
CA TRP A 76 -5.10 -5.61 -7.62
C TRP A 76 -4.97 -4.28 -6.90
N ALA A 77 -5.29 -4.20 -5.60
CA ALA A 77 -5.02 -3.02 -4.79
C ALA A 77 -3.52 -2.78 -4.58
N ALA A 78 -2.74 -3.82 -4.31
CA ALA A 78 -1.29 -3.71 -4.26
C ALA A 78 -0.73 -3.23 -5.61
N ALA A 79 -1.21 -3.79 -6.73
CA ALA A 79 -0.81 -3.35 -8.06
C ALA A 79 -1.19 -1.89 -8.34
N GLY A 80 -2.41 -1.48 -7.97
CA GLY A 80 -2.88 -0.10 -8.13
C GLY A 80 -2.07 0.91 -7.30
N ALA A 81 -1.73 0.55 -6.06
CA ALA A 81 -0.85 1.35 -5.22
C ALA A 81 0.55 1.50 -5.82
N MET A 82 1.16 0.39 -6.25
CA MET A 82 2.49 0.40 -6.86
C MET A 82 2.55 1.18 -8.18
N LEU A 83 1.51 1.09 -9.00
CA LEU A 83 1.38 1.88 -10.23
C LEU A 83 1.26 3.37 -9.91
N PHE A 84 0.43 3.74 -8.93
CA PHE A 84 0.31 5.12 -8.49
C PHE A 84 1.66 5.65 -7.98
N ASP A 85 2.34 4.91 -7.10
CA ASP A 85 3.61 5.34 -6.52
C ASP A 85 4.69 5.51 -7.60
N GLY A 86 4.77 4.57 -8.55
CA GLY A 86 5.70 4.64 -9.68
C GLY A 86 5.43 5.85 -10.59
N LEU A 87 4.16 6.12 -10.91
CA LEU A 87 3.78 7.28 -11.70
C LEU A 87 4.04 8.60 -10.94
N ALA A 88 3.72 8.64 -9.66
CA ALA A 88 3.95 9.81 -8.82
C ALA A 88 5.44 10.13 -8.70
N ILE A 89 6.30 9.14 -8.42
CA ILE A 89 7.75 9.34 -8.35
C ILE A 89 8.32 9.77 -9.71
N GLY A 90 7.88 9.12 -10.80
CA GLY A 90 8.42 9.36 -12.14
C GLY A 90 8.00 10.67 -12.78
N PHE A 91 6.75 11.10 -12.58
CA PHE A 91 6.17 12.22 -13.33
C PHE A 91 5.69 13.39 -12.45
N ALA A 92 5.38 13.14 -11.18
CA ALA A 92 4.83 14.15 -10.27
C ALA A 92 5.44 14.07 -8.86
N PRO A 93 6.78 14.09 -8.69
CA PRO A 93 7.43 13.86 -7.40
C PRO A 93 7.04 14.90 -6.33
N ARG A 94 6.58 16.08 -6.76
CA ARG A 94 6.01 17.12 -5.89
C ARG A 94 4.82 16.65 -5.06
N LEU A 95 4.12 15.57 -5.47
CA LEU A 95 3.05 14.97 -4.68
C LEU A 95 3.53 14.45 -3.32
N TYR A 96 4.80 14.08 -3.22
CA TYR A 96 5.39 13.66 -1.95
C TYR A 96 5.96 14.82 -1.14
N GLY A 97 5.93 16.07 -1.63
CA GLY A 97 6.48 17.23 -0.91
C GLY A 97 8.01 17.28 -0.82
N HIS A 98 8.71 16.24 -1.27
CA HIS A 98 10.16 16.10 -1.10
C HIS A 98 10.92 16.18 -2.44
N SER A 99 12.22 16.49 -2.34
CA SER A 99 13.12 16.53 -3.50
C SER A 99 14.50 15.94 -3.18
N GLY A 100 15.31 15.69 -4.22
CA GLY A 100 16.69 15.22 -4.09
C GLY A 100 16.81 13.94 -3.25
N GLN A 101 17.69 13.97 -2.26
CA GLN A 101 17.97 12.82 -1.41
C GLN A 101 16.79 12.40 -0.53
N ALA A 102 15.99 13.35 -0.04
CA ALA A 102 14.80 13.05 0.77
C ALA A 102 13.79 12.22 -0.05
N LEU A 103 13.55 12.61 -1.32
CA LEU A 103 12.67 11.87 -2.21
C LEU A 103 13.19 10.44 -2.50
N ALA A 104 14.50 10.26 -2.64
CA ALA A 104 15.09 8.92 -2.82
C ALA A 104 14.83 8.02 -1.60
N TRP A 105 14.90 8.58 -0.39
CA TRP A 105 14.56 7.86 0.84
C TRP A 105 13.06 7.57 0.95
N VAL A 106 12.18 8.50 0.53
CA VAL A 106 10.75 8.23 0.43
C VAL A 106 10.47 7.07 -0.53
N ALA A 107 11.08 7.07 -1.72
CA ALA A 107 10.93 5.98 -2.67
C ALA A 107 11.38 4.63 -2.08
N SER A 108 12.50 4.62 -1.34
CA SER A 108 12.98 3.42 -0.65
C SER A 108 12.03 2.98 0.48
N ALA A 109 11.47 3.91 1.24
CA ALA A 109 10.48 3.63 2.28
C ALA A 109 9.18 3.08 1.69
N LEU A 110 8.73 3.57 0.53
CA LEU A 110 7.56 3.05 -0.18
C LEU A 110 7.78 1.61 -0.67
N ILE A 111 8.97 1.30 -1.22
CA ILE A 111 9.33 -0.07 -1.60
C ILE A 111 9.29 -1.00 -0.37
N PHE A 112 9.82 -0.53 0.76
CA PHE A 112 9.81 -1.30 2.01
C PHE A 112 8.39 -1.48 2.58
N ALA A 113 7.57 -0.43 2.55
CA ALA A 113 6.18 -0.48 2.95
C ALA A 113 5.38 -1.45 2.07
N PHE A 114 5.64 -1.44 0.76
CA PHE A 114 5.04 -2.38 -0.18
C PHE A 114 5.44 -3.83 0.13
N ALA A 115 6.72 -4.11 0.37
CA ALA A 115 7.17 -5.44 0.78
C ALA A 115 6.49 -5.90 2.08
N SER A 116 6.39 -4.99 3.06
CA SER A 116 5.69 -5.24 4.33
C SER A 116 4.19 -5.53 4.12
N LEU A 117 3.54 -4.80 3.21
CA LEU A 117 2.15 -5.02 2.81
C LEU A 117 1.95 -6.41 2.20
N ILE A 118 2.85 -6.85 1.32
CA ILE A 118 2.78 -8.19 0.71
C ILE A 118 2.96 -9.27 1.78
N ILE A 119 3.92 -9.12 2.69
CA ILE A 119 4.14 -10.07 3.79
C ILE A 119 2.90 -10.14 4.70
N ALA A 120 2.39 -9.00 5.15
CA ALA A 120 1.17 -8.93 5.96
C ALA A 120 -0.03 -9.54 5.22
N GLY A 121 -0.17 -9.24 3.93
CA GLY A 121 -1.20 -9.79 3.05
C GLY A 121 -1.18 -11.32 3.00
N ARG A 122 0.00 -11.90 2.80
CA ARG A 122 0.20 -13.36 2.81
C ARG A 122 -0.21 -13.96 4.16
N LEU A 123 0.32 -13.42 5.27
CA LEU A 123 0.04 -13.94 6.61
C LEU A 123 -1.44 -13.87 6.99
N MET A 124 -2.14 -12.81 6.57
CA MET A 124 -3.54 -12.59 6.94
C MET A 124 -4.53 -13.31 6.00
N LEU A 125 -4.23 -13.40 4.71
CA LEU A 125 -5.09 -14.08 3.74
C LEU A 125 -4.95 -15.61 3.82
N ASP A 126 -3.74 -16.12 4.08
CA ASP A 126 -3.49 -17.57 4.18
C ASP A 126 -4.06 -18.17 5.50
N ARG A 127 -4.26 -17.35 6.54
CA ARG A 127 -4.94 -17.76 7.78
C ARG A 127 -6.43 -18.01 7.60
N ASN A 128 -7.09 -17.27 6.71
CA ASN A 128 -8.54 -17.37 6.49
C ASN A 128 -8.93 -18.57 5.61
N SER A 129 -7.95 -19.27 5.01
CA SER A 129 -8.15 -20.43 4.14
C SER A 129 -7.82 -21.77 4.80
N SER A 130 -7.44 -21.80 6.08
CA SER A 130 -7.39 -23.06 6.84
C SER A 130 -8.80 -23.46 7.27
N PRO A 131 -9.37 -24.57 6.73
CA PRO A 131 -10.60 -25.10 7.28
C PRO A 131 -10.31 -25.55 8.71
N ALA A 132 -11.15 -25.10 9.64
CA ALA A 132 -11.22 -25.70 10.96
C ALA A 132 -11.42 -27.21 10.74
N ARG A 133 -10.37 -27.99 11.05
CA ARG A 133 -10.52 -29.44 11.21
C ARG A 133 -11.31 -29.63 12.51
N SER A 134 -12.61 -29.87 12.38
CA SER A 134 -13.45 -30.50 13.41
C SER A 134 -14.32 -31.54 12.72
#